data_AF-A0A4Q7P2E1-F1
#
_entry.id   AF-A0A4Q7P2E1-F1
#
_cell.length_a   1.000
_cell.length_b   1.000
_cell.length_c   1.000
_cell.angle_alpha   90.00
_cell.angle_beta   90.00
_cell.angle_gamma   90.00
#
_symmetry.space_group_name_H-M   'P 1'
#
loop_
_entity.id
_entity.type
_entity.pdbx_description
1 polymer ?
#
loop_
_entity_poly.entity_id
_entity_poly.type
_entity_poly.pdbx_seq_one_letter_code
_entity_poly.pdbx_strand_id
1 'polypeptide(L)'
;MKILPFAMLFLVSIAVIAQQKAKIKELYTDQKAFSIIIGEEEAELYLVAQNTVDKNPETYLVKGWYNTNNNKPKKDLVGIYSKDRLVLYHFNDKTRSSNFLSQELKQQDQSITLSEYFNLSNFSEKITLTADTKNWTNNKATKNINLSDQDLEIRKSKKYLLFGNGGLDLSFIGADNWEYEIIASSPTTIILAYNYRSNTTGKGRCAAGTESGFIALNFDKTNTLQEKERYIKESCLFSIEAQNDKEPTKETVVYTCANFMSGETYTLTLNTAAATIVKNQ
;
A
#
# COMPACT_ATOMS: atom_id res chain seq x y z
N MET A 1 47.59 -2.81 -57.98
CA MET A 1 46.18 -2.69 -57.51
C MET A 1 46.03 -3.63 -56.32
N LYS A 2 45.88 -3.08 -55.11
CA LYS A 2 45.95 -3.83 -53.84
C LYS A 2 44.57 -4.41 -53.51
N ILE A 3 44.53 -5.71 -53.19
CA ILE A 3 43.35 -6.40 -52.66
C ILE A 3 43.37 -6.19 -51.15
N LEU A 4 42.38 -5.47 -50.63
CA LEU A 4 42.19 -5.23 -49.20
C LEU A 4 41.27 -6.34 -48.65
N PRO A 5 41.62 -7.06 -47.56
CA PRO A 5 40.73 -8.05 -46.99
C PRO A 5 39.65 -7.33 -46.18
N PHE A 6 38.40 -7.58 -46.57
CA PHE A 6 37.18 -7.23 -45.83
C PHE A 6 37.11 -8.11 -44.58
N ALA A 7 37.92 -7.79 -43.57
CA ALA A 7 37.71 -8.24 -42.20
C ALA A 7 36.47 -7.50 -41.69
N MET A 8 35.30 -8.06 -42.04
CA MET A 8 34.01 -7.65 -41.49
C MET A 8 34.07 -7.98 -40.01
N LEU A 9 34.46 -6.95 -39.27
CA LEU A 9 34.49 -6.85 -37.83
C LEU A 9 33.08 -7.19 -37.33
N PHE A 10 32.87 -8.47 -37.01
CA PHE A 10 31.78 -8.94 -36.18
C PHE A 10 32.05 -8.37 -34.79
N LEU A 11 31.84 -7.07 -34.63
CA LEU A 11 31.66 -6.43 -33.34
C LEU A 11 30.40 -7.07 -32.77
N VAL A 12 30.64 -8.18 -32.07
CA VAL A 12 29.83 -8.66 -30.97
C VAL A 12 29.47 -7.42 -30.19
N SER A 13 28.27 -6.90 -30.44
CA SER A 13 27.60 -6.00 -29.54
C SER A 13 27.38 -6.83 -28.28
N ILE A 14 28.40 -6.83 -27.42
CA ILE A 14 28.28 -7.19 -26.02
C ILE A 14 27.22 -6.22 -25.53
N ALA A 15 25.97 -6.66 -25.58
CA ALA A 15 24.90 -6.06 -24.82
C ALA A 15 25.36 -6.25 -23.38
N VAL A 16 26.05 -5.23 -22.86
CA VAL A 16 26.20 -5.03 -21.43
C VAL A 16 24.76 -4.90 -20.98
N ILE A 17 24.18 -6.02 -20.55
CA ILE A 17 22.94 -6.02 -19.79
C ILE A 17 23.35 -5.31 -18.51
N ALA A 18 23.24 -3.99 -18.51
CA ALA A 18 23.45 -3.18 -17.34
C ALA A 18 22.46 -3.72 -16.32
N GLN A 19 22.98 -4.49 -15.35
CA GLN A 19 22.17 -5.16 -14.36
C GLN A 19 21.39 -4.07 -13.64
N GLN A 20 20.07 -4.05 -13.83
CA GLN A 20 19.25 -2.99 -13.27
C GLN A 20 19.39 -3.06 -11.76
N LYS A 21 19.93 -1.97 -11.17
CA LYS A 21 20.04 -1.84 -9.72
C LYS A 21 18.65 -2.03 -9.11
N ALA A 22 18.59 -2.86 -8.06
CA ALA A 22 17.34 -3.11 -7.37
C ALA A 22 16.71 -1.80 -6.89
N LYS A 23 15.39 -1.66 -7.05
CA LYS A 23 14.63 -0.48 -6.63
C LYS A 23 13.25 -0.89 -6.15
N ILE A 24 12.72 -0.14 -5.19
CA ILE A 24 11.32 -0.28 -4.77
C ILE A 24 10.50 0.71 -5.60
N LYS A 25 9.44 0.21 -6.22
CA LYS A 25 8.44 1.02 -6.91
C LYS A 25 7.12 0.88 -6.19
N GLU A 26 6.55 2.01 -5.79
CA GLU A 26 5.21 2.07 -5.25
C GLU A 26 4.22 2.40 -6.37
N LEU A 27 3.18 1.58 -6.50
CA LEU A 27 2.03 1.82 -7.36
C LEU A 27 0.87 2.25 -6.47
N TYR A 28 0.44 3.48 -6.66
CA TYR A 28 -0.70 4.04 -5.97
C TYR A 28 -1.89 4.09 -6.93
N THR A 29 -3.03 3.58 -6.49
CA THR A 29 -4.32 3.76 -7.18
C THR A 29 -5.25 4.51 -6.26
N ASP A 30 -5.88 5.55 -6.77
CA ASP A 30 -6.90 6.35 -6.10
C ASP A 30 -8.28 6.19 -6.77
N GLN A 31 -8.42 5.21 -7.65
CA GLN A 31 -9.62 4.99 -8.43
C GLN A 31 -9.99 3.50 -8.44
N LYS A 32 -11.30 3.24 -8.40
CA LYS A 32 -11.84 1.87 -8.39
C LYS A 32 -13.18 1.82 -9.11
N ALA A 33 -13.34 0.79 -9.94
CA ALA A 33 -14.60 0.47 -10.60
C ALA A 33 -15.21 -0.78 -9.94
N PHE A 34 -16.52 -0.77 -9.73
CA PHE A 34 -17.29 -1.88 -9.20
C PHE A 34 -18.36 -2.27 -10.22
N SER A 35 -18.49 -3.58 -10.44
CA SER A 35 -19.70 -4.15 -11.04
C SER A 35 -20.68 -4.43 -9.91
N ILE A 36 -21.85 -3.80 -9.97
CA ILE A 36 -22.87 -3.92 -8.93
C ILE A 36 -24.22 -4.29 -9.52
N ILE A 37 -25.11 -4.84 -8.68
CA ILE A 37 -26.51 -5.07 -9.03
C ILE A 37 -27.37 -4.32 -8.02
N ILE A 38 -28.22 -3.40 -8.47
CA ILE A 38 -29.13 -2.62 -7.64
C ILE A 38 -30.55 -3.19 -7.77
N GLY A 39 -30.98 -3.97 -6.77
CA GLY A 39 -32.16 -4.82 -6.88
C GLY A 39 -31.92 -5.91 -7.92
N GLU A 40 -32.46 -5.73 -9.12
CA GLU A 40 -32.30 -6.64 -10.26
C GLU A 40 -31.58 -5.99 -11.46
N GLU A 41 -31.20 -4.71 -11.34
CA GLU A 41 -30.55 -3.96 -12.43
C GLU A 41 -29.02 -3.99 -12.27
N GLU A 42 -28.31 -4.47 -13.28
CA GLU A 42 -26.84 -4.33 -13.36
C GLU A 42 -26.44 -2.86 -13.46
N ALA A 43 -25.32 -2.51 -12.83
CA ALA A 43 -24.77 -1.18 -12.88
C ALA A 43 -23.25 -1.18 -12.73
N GLU A 44 -22.62 -0.14 -13.27
CA GLU A 44 -21.22 0.17 -13.04
C GLU A 44 -21.12 1.36 -12.08
N LEU A 45 -20.21 1.27 -11.11
CA LEU A 45 -19.88 2.33 -10.17
C LEU A 45 -18.40 2.64 -10.27
N TYR A 46 -18.05 3.86 -10.67
CA TYR A 46 -16.68 4.32 -10.80
C TYR A 46 -16.39 5.42 -9.80
N LEU A 47 -15.37 5.22 -8.96
CA LEU A 47 -15.03 6.12 -7.86
C LEU A 47 -13.58 6.54 -7.95
N VAL A 48 -13.33 7.78 -7.51
CA VAL A 48 -12.01 8.39 -7.37
C VAL A 48 -11.93 9.00 -5.98
N ALA A 49 -10.99 8.54 -5.17
CA ALA A 49 -10.65 9.13 -3.90
C ALA A 49 -10.12 10.56 -4.11
N GLN A 50 -10.59 11.49 -3.30
CA GLN A 50 -10.14 12.88 -3.29
C GLN A 50 -9.30 13.12 -2.04
N ASN A 51 -8.25 13.92 -2.19
CA ASN A 51 -7.35 14.23 -1.08
C ASN A 51 -8.12 14.85 0.08
N THR A 52 -7.94 14.24 1.25
CA THR A 52 -8.39 14.75 2.53
C THR A 52 -7.17 15.07 3.37
N VAL A 53 -7.32 16.16 4.11
CA VAL A 53 -6.34 16.78 5.00
C VAL A 53 -5.88 15.77 6.08
N ASP A 54 -4.60 15.86 6.43
CA ASP A 54 -3.92 15.20 7.54
C ASP A 54 -3.92 13.67 7.60
N LYS A 55 -3.03 13.05 6.81
CA LYS A 55 -2.30 11.79 7.07
C LYS A 55 -3.10 10.58 7.61
N ASN A 56 -4.43 10.55 7.51
CA ASN A 56 -5.23 9.38 7.84
C ASN A 56 -5.58 8.64 6.54
N PRO A 57 -4.81 7.61 6.15
CA PRO A 57 -5.08 6.87 4.92
C PRO A 57 -6.45 6.19 4.93
N GLU A 58 -7.05 5.96 6.11
CA GLU A 58 -8.28 5.20 6.29
C GLU A 58 -9.56 6.01 6.05
N THR A 59 -9.48 7.35 5.93
CA THR A 59 -10.66 8.23 5.76
C THR A 59 -10.46 9.26 4.67
N TYR A 60 -11.35 9.28 3.67
CA TYR A 60 -11.27 10.23 2.57
C TYR A 60 -12.59 10.50 1.86
N LEU A 61 -12.67 11.69 1.24
CA LEU A 61 -13.77 12.04 0.35
C LEU A 61 -13.62 11.30 -0.97
N VAL A 62 -14.75 11.07 -1.63
CA VAL A 62 -14.85 10.30 -2.87
C VAL A 62 -15.70 11.11 -3.83
N LYS A 63 -15.30 11.12 -5.11
CA LYS A 63 -16.15 11.56 -6.22
C LYS A 63 -16.26 10.44 -7.24
N GLY A 64 -17.29 10.46 -8.06
CA GLY A 64 -17.45 9.41 -9.06
C GLY A 64 -18.76 9.51 -9.80
N TRP A 65 -19.17 8.38 -10.35
CA TRP A 65 -20.46 8.24 -10.99
C TRP A 65 -20.92 6.79 -10.95
N TYR A 66 -22.22 6.57 -11.12
CA TYR A 66 -22.74 5.24 -11.40
C TYR A 66 -23.73 5.27 -12.55
N ASN A 67 -23.94 4.12 -13.17
CA ASN A 67 -24.84 3.96 -14.30
C ASN A 67 -25.47 2.56 -14.34
N THR A 68 -26.80 2.46 -14.49
CA THR A 68 -27.52 1.16 -14.56
C THR A 68 -27.69 0.60 -15.98
N ASN A 69 -27.14 1.28 -17.00
CA ASN A 69 -27.04 0.80 -18.39
C ASN A 69 -26.21 1.83 -19.19
N ASN A 70 -25.28 1.42 -20.06
CA ASN A 70 -24.48 2.33 -20.92
C ASN A 70 -25.28 3.40 -21.68
N ASN A 71 -26.57 3.17 -21.95
CA ASN A 71 -27.45 4.12 -22.65
C ASN A 71 -28.14 5.15 -21.73
N LYS A 72 -28.07 5.00 -20.41
CA LYS A 72 -28.59 5.99 -19.45
C LYS A 72 -27.50 7.01 -19.08
N PRO A 73 -27.87 8.26 -18.79
CA PRO A 73 -26.90 9.25 -18.33
C PRO A 73 -26.29 8.81 -17.00
N LYS A 74 -24.98 8.97 -16.90
CA LYS A 74 -24.24 8.77 -15.65
C LYS A 74 -24.77 9.71 -14.57
N LYS A 75 -24.89 9.20 -13.36
CA LYS A 75 -25.26 10.00 -12.18
C LYS A 75 -24.02 10.29 -11.36
N ASP A 76 -23.70 11.57 -11.24
CA ASP A 76 -22.55 12.03 -10.46
C ASP A 76 -22.75 11.72 -8.98
N LEU A 77 -21.69 11.23 -8.34
CA LEU A 77 -21.66 10.86 -6.94
C LEU A 77 -20.57 11.62 -6.21
N VAL A 78 -20.87 12.02 -4.97
CA VAL A 78 -19.90 12.46 -3.98
C VAL A 78 -20.13 11.72 -2.68
N GLY A 79 -19.08 11.48 -1.90
CA GLY A 79 -19.24 10.70 -0.68
C GLY A 79 -17.99 10.60 0.16
N ILE A 80 -18.03 9.71 1.13
CA ILE A 80 -16.96 9.51 2.09
C ILE A 80 -16.71 8.02 2.30
N TYR A 81 -15.43 7.67 2.39
CA TYR A 81 -14.93 6.39 2.84
C TYR A 81 -14.32 6.57 4.24
N SER A 82 -14.62 5.69 5.18
CA SER A 82 -13.91 5.56 6.46
C SER A 82 -14.10 4.17 7.04
N LYS A 83 -13.02 3.43 7.27
CA LYS A 83 -13.01 2.11 7.96
C LYS A 83 -14.10 1.15 7.44
N ASP A 84 -13.99 0.74 6.18
CA ASP A 84 -14.91 -0.20 5.50
C ASP A 84 -16.36 0.30 5.35
N ARG A 85 -16.58 1.61 5.54
CA ARG A 85 -17.86 2.26 5.29
C ARG A 85 -17.72 3.26 4.17
N LEU A 86 -18.43 3.02 3.07
CA LEU A 86 -18.54 3.90 1.92
C LEU A 86 -19.97 4.40 1.79
N VAL A 87 -20.17 5.71 1.88
CA VAL A 87 -21.48 6.35 1.67
C VAL A 87 -21.36 7.38 0.56
N LEU A 88 -22.21 7.25 -0.45
CA LEU A 88 -22.22 8.09 -1.64
C LEU A 88 -23.59 8.74 -1.81
N TYR A 89 -23.60 9.94 -2.36
CA TYR A 89 -24.78 10.77 -2.57
C TYR A 89 -24.81 11.28 -4.00
N HIS A 90 -26.00 11.24 -4.59
CA HIS A 90 -26.34 12.00 -5.77
C HIS A 90 -27.20 13.21 -5.35
N PHE A 91 -26.78 14.41 -5.75
CA PHE A 91 -27.54 15.64 -5.56
C PHE A 91 -27.97 16.19 -6.92
N ASN A 92 -29.22 16.68 -7.03
CA ASN A 92 -29.66 17.42 -8.22
C ASN A 92 -28.95 18.79 -8.33
N ASP A 93 -28.53 19.38 -7.21
CA ASP A 93 -27.78 20.64 -7.16
C ASP A 93 -26.26 20.36 -7.19
N LYS A 94 -25.62 20.72 -8.31
CA LYS A 94 -24.16 20.56 -8.51
C LYS A 94 -23.32 21.43 -7.57
N THR A 95 -23.85 22.56 -7.10
CA THR A 95 -23.17 23.44 -6.13
C THR A 95 -22.91 22.68 -4.84
N ARG A 96 -23.89 21.87 -4.42
CA ARG A 96 -23.77 21.06 -3.22
C ARG A 96 -22.72 19.97 -3.32
N SER A 97 -22.66 19.27 -4.46
CA SER A 97 -21.59 18.29 -4.72
C SER A 97 -20.21 18.95 -4.67
N SER A 98 -20.09 20.16 -5.21
CA SER A 98 -18.84 20.93 -5.19
C SER A 98 -18.47 21.35 -3.75
N ASN A 99 -19.43 21.87 -2.99
CA ASN A 99 -19.24 22.25 -1.58
C ASN A 99 -18.92 21.05 -0.67
N PHE A 100 -19.43 19.85 -1.00
CA PHE A 100 -19.09 18.64 -0.28
C PHE A 100 -17.59 18.30 -0.45
N LEU A 101 -17.08 18.42 -1.68
CA LEU A 101 -15.69 18.09 -2.01
C LEU A 101 -14.69 19.19 -1.62
N SER A 102 -15.13 20.43 -1.42
CA SER A 102 -14.27 21.55 -1.03
C SER A 102 -14.02 21.65 0.46
N GLN A 103 -14.70 20.83 1.27
CA GLN A 103 -14.54 20.85 2.73
C GLN A 103 -13.26 20.14 3.16
N GLU A 104 -12.55 20.74 4.10
CA GLU A 104 -11.42 20.11 4.77
C GLU A 104 -11.92 19.27 5.95
N LEU A 105 -11.61 17.97 5.95
CA LEU A 105 -11.82 17.11 7.12
C LEU A 105 -10.74 17.43 8.16
N LYS A 106 -11.08 18.16 9.22
CA LYS A 106 -10.13 18.50 10.30
C LYS A 106 -10.03 17.34 11.30
N GLN A 107 -8.81 16.96 11.71
CA GLN A 107 -8.59 15.83 12.64
C GLN A 107 -9.23 16.01 14.02
N GLN A 108 -9.47 17.24 14.46
CA GLN A 108 -9.81 17.54 15.86
C GLN A 108 -11.27 17.19 16.22
N ASP A 109 -12.15 16.96 15.24
CA ASP A 109 -13.59 16.69 15.43
C ASP A 109 -14.08 15.41 14.72
N GLN A 110 -13.19 14.44 14.49
CA GLN A 110 -13.45 13.28 13.61
C GLN A 110 -14.77 12.54 13.86
N SER A 111 -15.20 12.33 15.11
CA SER A 111 -16.45 11.58 15.36
C SER A 111 -17.70 12.38 14.99
N ILE A 112 -17.75 13.68 15.31
CA ILE A 112 -18.89 14.55 15.02
C ILE A 112 -18.93 14.84 13.52
N THR A 113 -17.79 15.23 12.93
CA THR A 113 -17.70 15.52 11.49
C THR A 113 -18.01 14.28 10.64
N LEU A 114 -17.48 13.08 10.95
CA LEU A 114 -17.80 11.90 10.13
C LEU A 114 -19.29 11.55 10.16
N SER A 115 -19.96 11.73 11.31
CA SER A 115 -21.38 11.46 11.44
C SER A 115 -22.24 12.33 10.53
N GLU A 116 -21.85 13.60 10.32
CA GLU A 116 -22.53 14.53 9.43
C GLU A 116 -22.39 14.10 7.97
N TYR A 117 -21.18 13.70 7.56
CA TYR A 117 -20.92 13.22 6.21
C TYR A 117 -21.68 11.93 5.88
N PHE A 118 -21.87 11.04 6.86
CA PHE A 118 -22.61 9.79 6.68
C PHE A 118 -24.14 9.94 6.69
N ASN A 119 -24.63 11.08 7.16
CA ASN A 119 -26.06 11.31 7.40
C ASN A 119 -26.58 12.60 6.74
N LEU A 120 -25.99 13.00 5.62
CA LEU A 120 -26.50 14.14 4.84
C LEU A 120 -27.96 13.93 4.43
N SER A 121 -28.74 15.01 4.51
CA SER A 121 -30.14 15.08 4.06
C SER A 121 -30.24 15.64 2.64
N ASN A 122 -31.46 15.76 2.09
CA ASN A 122 -31.72 16.46 0.82
C ASN A 122 -30.91 15.93 -0.38
N PHE A 123 -30.60 14.63 -0.40
CA PHE A 123 -30.05 13.94 -1.56
C PHE A 123 -31.18 13.43 -2.46
N SER A 124 -30.88 13.28 -3.74
CA SER A 124 -31.79 12.60 -4.67
C SER A 124 -31.67 11.09 -4.50
N GLU A 125 -30.44 10.60 -4.34
CA GLU A 125 -30.13 9.18 -4.16
C GLU A 125 -28.94 9.01 -3.22
N LYS A 126 -28.92 7.88 -2.49
CA LYS A 126 -27.87 7.51 -1.54
C LYS A 126 -27.47 6.06 -1.76
N ILE A 127 -26.18 5.79 -1.80
CA ILE A 127 -25.61 4.43 -1.75
C ILE A 127 -24.89 4.30 -0.41
N THR A 128 -25.20 3.25 0.33
CA THR A 128 -24.53 2.89 1.60
C THR A 128 -23.97 1.50 1.46
N LEU A 129 -22.64 1.37 1.54
CA LEU A 129 -21.91 0.12 1.49
C LEU A 129 -21.09 -0.03 2.76
N THR A 130 -21.39 -1.08 3.52
CA THR A 130 -20.66 -1.54 4.71
C THR A 130 -20.61 -3.07 4.69
N ALA A 131 -19.96 -3.67 5.68
CA ALA A 131 -20.01 -5.11 5.92
C ALA A 131 -21.47 -5.62 5.96
N ASP A 132 -22.32 -4.96 6.75
CA ASP A 132 -23.68 -5.42 7.05
C ASP A 132 -24.77 -4.79 6.16
N THR A 133 -24.51 -3.65 5.53
CA THR A 133 -25.52 -2.87 4.80
C THR A 133 -25.02 -2.52 3.41
N LYS A 134 -25.77 -2.92 2.38
CA LYS A 134 -25.45 -2.63 0.99
C LYS A 134 -26.71 -2.20 0.28
N ASN A 135 -27.03 -0.91 0.35
CA ASN A 135 -28.32 -0.39 -0.09
C ASN A 135 -28.17 0.84 -0.98
N TRP A 136 -29.04 0.92 -1.98
CA TRP A 136 -29.36 2.13 -2.73
C TRP A 136 -30.72 2.63 -2.26
N THR A 137 -30.85 3.93 -2.01
CA THR A 137 -32.10 4.54 -1.56
C THR A 137 -32.36 5.83 -2.33
N ASN A 138 -33.60 6.05 -2.72
CA ASN A 138 -34.11 7.34 -3.15
C ASN A 138 -35.40 7.70 -2.38
N ASN A 139 -36.10 8.74 -2.81
CA ASN A 139 -37.37 9.15 -2.19
C ASN A 139 -38.54 8.16 -2.39
N LYS A 140 -38.41 7.13 -3.23
CA LYS A 140 -39.48 6.17 -3.56
C LYS A 140 -39.24 4.79 -3.00
N ALA A 141 -37.99 4.33 -2.96
CA ALA A 141 -37.66 2.95 -2.60
C ALA A 141 -36.23 2.81 -2.08
N THR A 142 -36.02 1.71 -1.36
CA THR A 142 -34.69 1.17 -1.03
C THR A 142 -34.52 -0.17 -1.74
N LYS A 143 -33.39 -0.36 -2.40
CA LYS A 143 -33.00 -1.60 -3.07
C LYS A 143 -31.68 -2.11 -2.50
N ASN A 144 -31.54 -3.42 -2.37
CA ASN A 144 -30.25 -4.04 -2.00
C ASN A 144 -29.24 -3.90 -3.14
N ILE A 145 -27.96 -3.86 -2.79
CA ILE A 145 -26.83 -3.84 -3.72
C ILE A 145 -26.01 -5.11 -3.53
N ASN A 146 -25.79 -5.85 -4.62
CA ASN A 146 -24.78 -6.90 -4.69
C ASN A 146 -23.52 -6.35 -5.35
N LEU A 147 -22.36 -6.58 -4.73
CA LEU A 147 -21.05 -6.18 -5.26
C LEU A 147 -20.29 -7.42 -5.74
N SER A 148 -19.63 -7.32 -6.90
CA SER A 148 -18.69 -8.35 -7.34
C SER A 148 -17.42 -8.42 -6.48
N ASP A 149 -17.00 -7.26 -5.94
CA ASP A 149 -15.84 -7.11 -5.07
C ASP A 149 -16.29 -6.54 -3.71
N GLN A 150 -15.99 -7.26 -2.63
CA GLN A 150 -16.39 -6.87 -1.27
C GLN A 150 -15.44 -5.85 -0.65
N ASP A 151 -14.23 -5.70 -1.18
CA ASP A 151 -13.30 -4.70 -0.72
C ASP A 151 -13.78 -3.31 -1.18
N LEU A 152 -14.06 -2.43 -0.24
CA LEU A 152 -14.57 -1.08 -0.52
C LEU A 152 -13.45 -0.04 -0.62
N GLU A 153 -12.21 -0.42 -0.36
CA GLU A 153 -11.08 0.50 -0.37
C GLU A 153 -10.76 0.93 -1.81
N ILE A 154 -10.80 2.24 -2.04
CA ILE A 154 -10.52 2.87 -3.34
C ILE A 154 -9.03 3.22 -3.45
N ARG A 155 -8.43 3.67 -2.33
CA ARG A 155 -7.00 3.96 -2.25
C ARG A 155 -6.23 2.69 -1.97
N LYS A 156 -5.36 2.30 -2.88
CA LYS A 156 -4.42 1.20 -2.63
C LYS A 156 -3.02 1.64 -2.92
N SER A 157 -2.09 1.22 -2.07
CA SER A 157 -0.68 1.25 -2.38
C SER A 157 -0.18 -0.19 -2.48
N LYS A 158 0.52 -0.49 -3.57
CA LYS A 158 1.27 -1.74 -3.72
C LYS A 158 2.73 -1.43 -3.94
N LYS A 159 3.60 -2.10 -3.20
CA LYS A 159 5.04 -1.93 -3.32
C LYS A 159 5.62 -3.12 -4.07
N TYR A 160 6.43 -2.84 -5.07
CA TYR A 160 7.12 -3.84 -5.89
C TYR A 160 8.62 -3.66 -5.75
N LEU A 161 9.33 -4.74 -5.46
CA LEU A 161 10.77 -4.79 -5.60
C LEU A 161 11.11 -5.16 -7.04
N LEU A 162 11.74 -4.24 -7.77
CA LEU A 162 12.18 -4.44 -9.14
C LEU A 162 13.68 -4.74 -9.14
N PHE A 163 14.10 -5.83 -9.78
CA PHE A 163 15.49 -6.28 -9.81
C PHE A 163 15.75 -7.11 -11.07
N GLY A 164 16.91 -6.93 -11.71
CA GLY A 164 17.21 -7.59 -12.98
C GLY A 164 16.15 -7.28 -14.03
N ASN A 165 15.51 -8.32 -14.57
CA ASN A 165 14.39 -8.21 -15.51
C ASN A 165 13.03 -8.58 -14.88
N GLY A 166 12.98 -8.77 -13.56
CA GLY A 166 11.81 -9.23 -12.82
C GLY A 166 11.27 -8.22 -11.81
N GLY A 167 10.23 -8.64 -11.11
CA GLY A 167 9.66 -7.88 -10.00
C GLY A 167 8.96 -8.80 -9.01
N LEU A 168 8.99 -8.42 -7.73
CA LEU A 168 8.32 -9.12 -6.63
C LEU A 168 7.32 -8.17 -5.97
N ASP A 169 6.06 -8.58 -5.85
CA ASP A 169 5.06 -7.87 -5.04
C ASP A 169 5.40 -8.04 -3.56
N LEU A 170 5.66 -6.94 -2.86
CA LEU A 170 6.11 -6.96 -1.46
C LEU A 170 4.98 -7.29 -0.48
N SER A 171 3.72 -7.32 -0.91
CA SER A 171 2.60 -7.80 -0.08
C SER A 171 2.73 -9.28 0.30
N PHE A 172 3.54 -10.07 -0.42
CA PHE A 172 3.90 -11.45 -0.04
C PHE A 172 4.92 -11.53 1.11
N ILE A 173 5.55 -10.41 1.46
CA ILE A 173 6.63 -10.35 2.44
C ILE A 173 6.16 -9.78 3.76
N GLY A 174 5.39 -8.69 3.73
CA GLY A 174 4.84 -8.03 4.91
C GLY A 174 3.56 -7.26 4.60
N ALA A 175 3.07 -6.51 5.58
CA ALA A 175 1.82 -5.75 5.45
C ALA A 175 2.02 -4.44 4.67
N ASP A 176 0.93 -3.88 4.12
CA ASP A 176 0.97 -2.70 3.25
C ASP A 176 1.56 -1.45 3.95
N ASN A 177 1.41 -1.37 5.27
CA ASN A 177 1.94 -0.29 6.10
C ASN A 177 3.45 -0.40 6.40
N TRP A 178 4.15 -1.42 5.89
CA TRP A 178 5.58 -1.55 6.08
C TRP A 178 6.33 -0.62 5.13
N GLU A 179 7.22 0.18 5.69
CA GLU A 179 8.18 0.95 4.91
C GLU A 179 9.38 0.05 4.62
N TYR A 180 9.82 0.03 3.36
CA TYR A 180 10.94 -0.79 2.92
C TYR A 180 12.05 0.09 2.36
N GLU A 181 13.29 -0.25 2.68
CA GLU A 181 14.49 0.35 2.10
C GLU A 181 15.45 -0.75 1.67
N ILE A 182 16.04 -0.63 0.47
CA ILE A 182 17.08 -1.56 0.02
C ILE A 182 18.41 -1.13 0.64
N ILE A 183 18.92 -1.94 1.57
CA ILE A 183 20.19 -1.65 2.26
C ILE A 183 21.37 -2.34 1.56
N ALA A 184 21.13 -3.49 0.94
CA ALA A 184 22.16 -4.22 0.21
C ALA A 184 21.57 -5.01 -0.97
N SER A 185 22.36 -5.21 -2.01
CA SER A 185 21.99 -6.04 -3.14
C SER A 185 23.24 -6.67 -3.78
N SER A 186 23.16 -7.97 -4.03
CA SER A 186 24.05 -8.76 -4.87
C SER A 186 23.24 -9.35 -6.03
N PRO A 187 23.85 -10.09 -6.98
CA PRO A 187 23.13 -10.72 -8.07
C PRO A 187 22.02 -11.70 -7.65
N THR A 188 22.13 -12.31 -6.47
CA THR A 188 21.21 -13.33 -5.98
C THR A 188 20.56 -12.98 -4.65
N THR A 189 20.98 -11.91 -3.98
CA THR A 189 20.44 -11.56 -2.66
C THR A 189 20.09 -10.08 -2.61
N ILE A 190 18.91 -9.77 -2.07
CA ILE A 190 18.49 -8.40 -1.77
C ILE A 190 18.13 -8.33 -0.29
N ILE A 191 18.70 -7.36 0.41
CA ILE A 191 18.38 -7.08 1.81
C ILE A 191 17.51 -5.83 1.86
N LEU A 192 16.32 -6.01 2.42
CA LEU A 192 15.40 -4.93 2.75
C LEU A 192 15.49 -4.64 4.24
N ALA A 193 15.72 -3.39 4.63
CA ALA A 193 15.27 -2.92 5.93
C ALA A 193 13.76 -2.71 5.88
N TYR A 194 13.08 -3.05 6.97
CA TYR A 194 11.68 -2.71 7.15
C TYR A 194 11.47 -1.93 8.45
N ASN A 195 10.47 -1.06 8.44
CA ASN A 195 9.91 -0.47 9.66
C ASN A 195 8.38 -0.36 9.54
N TYR A 196 7.68 -0.43 10.68
CA TYR A 196 6.26 -0.08 10.78
C TYR A 196 5.90 0.25 12.23
N ARG A 197 4.74 0.89 12.44
CA ARG A 197 4.21 1.14 13.78
C ARG A 197 3.75 -0.17 14.44
N SER A 198 4.18 -0.43 15.66
CA SER A 198 3.77 -1.62 16.45
C SER A 198 2.28 -1.71 16.69
N ASN A 199 1.60 -0.57 16.73
CA ASN A 199 0.17 -0.49 16.98
C ASN A 199 -0.46 0.54 16.05
N THR A 200 -1.28 0.05 15.12
CA THR A 200 -1.98 0.87 14.12
C THR A 200 -3.10 1.72 14.73
N THR A 201 -3.61 1.36 15.92
CA THR A 201 -4.69 2.11 16.59
C THR A 201 -4.21 3.36 17.34
N GLY A 202 -2.89 3.48 17.56
CA GLY A 202 -2.30 4.59 18.32
C GLY A 202 -2.70 4.65 19.79
N LYS A 203 -3.24 3.56 20.38
CA LYS A 203 -3.66 3.49 21.79
C LYS A 203 -3.10 2.26 22.49
N GLY A 204 -2.84 2.36 23.80
CA GLY A 204 -2.36 1.23 24.62
C GLY A 204 -0.84 1.04 24.57
N ARG A 205 -0.36 -0.13 25.04
CA ARG A 205 1.07 -0.48 24.98
C ARG A 205 1.55 -0.44 23.53
N CYS A 206 2.74 0.12 23.32
CA CYS A 206 3.34 0.27 21.98
C CYS A 206 2.57 1.18 21.01
N ALA A 207 1.68 2.07 21.50
CA ALA A 207 1.00 3.06 20.67
C ALA A 207 1.95 3.92 19.80
N ALA A 208 3.12 4.27 20.36
CA ALA A 208 4.22 4.95 19.66
C ALA A 208 5.42 4.02 19.40
N GLY A 209 5.23 2.71 19.59
CA GLY A 209 6.27 1.71 19.36
C GLY A 209 6.52 1.50 17.88
N THR A 210 7.74 1.10 17.54
CA THR A 210 8.13 0.72 16.19
C THR A 210 8.56 -0.74 16.17
N GLU A 211 8.26 -1.40 15.06
CA GLU A 211 8.77 -2.72 14.71
C GLU A 211 9.74 -2.51 13.55
N SER A 212 10.99 -2.93 13.71
CA SER A 212 12.01 -2.73 12.69
C SER A 212 12.93 -3.94 12.56
N GLY A 213 13.55 -4.10 11.40
CA GLY A 213 14.42 -5.23 11.13
C GLY A 213 14.85 -5.32 9.69
N PHE A 214 15.27 -6.52 9.30
CA PHE A 214 15.74 -6.82 7.97
C PHE A 214 15.07 -8.05 7.40
N ILE A 215 14.97 -8.11 6.07
CA ILE A 215 14.54 -9.28 5.32
C ILE A 215 15.58 -9.55 4.26
N ALA A 216 16.17 -10.75 4.29
CA ALA A 216 17.02 -11.24 3.21
C ALA A 216 16.16 -12.04 2.22
N LEU A 217 16.21 -11.66 0.95
CA LEU A 217 15.52 -12.31 -0.16
C LEU A 217 16.57 -12.95 -1.05
N ASN A 218 16.59 -14.28 -1.11
CA ASN A 218 17.51 -15.04 -1.95
C ASN A 218 16.80 -15.52 -3.21
N PHE A 219 17.37 -15.18 -4.35
CA PHE A 219 16.88 -15.50 -5.69
C PHE A 219 17.84 -16.46 -6.39
N ASP A 220 17.27 -17.31 -7.24
CA ASP A 220 18.10 -18.07 -8.17
C ASP A 220 18.55 -17.21 -9.38
N LYS A 221 19.33 -17.82 -10.28
CA LYS A 221 19.83 -17.15 -11.49
C LYS A 221 18.73 -16.76 -12.50
N THR A 222 17.50 -17.26 -12.31
CA THR A 222 16.33 -16.93 -13.14
C THR A 222 15.48 -15.82 -12.53
N ASN A 223 15.93 -15.20 -11.43
CA ASN A 223 15.20 -14.20 -10.63
C ASN A 223 13.95 -14.76 -9.92
N THR A 224 13.90 -16.07 -9.66
CA THR A 224 12.83 -16.68 -8.86
C THR A 224 13.21 -16.65 -7.39
N LEU A 225 12.31 -16.18 -6.52
CA LEU A 225 12.52 -16.17 -5.07
C LEU A 225 12.59 -17.60 -4.54
N GLN A 226 13.72 -17.96 -3.94
CA GLN A 226 13.96 -19.28 -3.35
C GLN A 226 13.76 -19.27 -1.84
N GLU A 227 14.23 -18.22 -1.17
CA GLU A 227 14.21 -18.14 0.29
C GLU A 227 13.97 -16.71 0.78
N LYS A 228 13.29 -16.63 1.92
CA LYS A 228 13.00 -15.39 2.65
C LYS A 228 13.33 -15.60 4.12
N GLU A 229 14.28 -14.84 4.63
CA GLU A 229 14.63 -14.83 6.04
C GLU A 229 14.35 -13.46 6.66
N ARG A 230 13.75 -13.44 7.86
CA ARG A 230 13.42 -12.22 8.59
C ARG A 230 14.26 -12.13 9.86
N TYR A 231 14.88 -10.98 10.08
CA TYR A 231 15.65 -10.66 11.27
C TYR A 231 15.02 -9.47 11.97
N ILE A 232 14.54 -9.68 13.20
CA ILE A 232 13.99 -8.59 14.02
C ILE A 232 15.16 -7.82 14.60
N LYS A 233 15.14 -6.49 14.49
CA LYS A 233 16.13 -5.60 15.12
C LYS A 233 15.52 -4.93 16.35
N GLU A 234 14.32 -4.39 16.21
CA GLU A 234 13.56 -3.77 17.30
C GLU A 234 12.11 -4.23 17.24
N SER A 235 11.52 -4.42 18.41
CA SER A 235 10.11 -4.74 18.54
C SER A 235 9.59 -4.26 19.88
N CYS A 236 8.66 -3.31 19.87
CA CYS A 236 7.98 -2.95 21.11
C CYS A 236 7.07 -4.10 21.60
N LEU A 237 6.42 -4.81 20.67
CA LEU A 237 5.54 -5.94 21.02
C LEU A 237 6.30 -7.06 21.73
N PHE A 238 7.53 -7.35 21.29
CA PHE A 238 8.37 -8.38 21.87
C PHE A 238 9.40 -7.85 22.86
N SER A 239 9.35 -6.56 23.22
CA SER A 239 10.34 -5.88 24.07
C SER A 239 11.78 -6.19 23.64
N ILE A 240 12.04 -6.07 22.33
CA ILE A 240 13.36 -6.21 21.72
C ILE A 240 13.89 -4.82 21.43
N GLU A 241 15.07 -4.51 21.93
CA GLU A 241 15.79 -3.26 21.63
C GLU A 241 17.18 -3.59 21.08
N ALA A 242 17.62 -2.81 20.10
CA ALA A 242 18.94 -2.92 19.51
C ALA A 242 19.82 -1.75 19.94
N GLN A 243 21.10 -2.03 20.18
CA GLN A 243 22.15 -1.02 20.28
C GLN A 243 23.12 -1.21 19.11
N ASN A 244 23.58 -0.09 18.55
CA ASN A 244 24.63 -0.10 17.54
C ASN A 244 25.97 -0.24 18.26
N ASP A 245 26.61 -1.40 18.16
CA ASP A 245 27.81 -1.67 18.97
C ASP A 245 29.09 -1.10 18.35
N LYS A 246 29.05 -0.74 17.06
CA LYS A 246 30.20 -0.21 16.33
C LYS A 246 29.77 0.86 15.35
N GLU A 247 30.65 1.83 15.14
CA GLU A 247 30.49 2.74 14.00
C GLU A 247 30.41 1.89 12.72
N PRO A 248 29.37 2.08 11.89
CA PRO A 248 29.27 1.39 10.63
C PRO A 248 30.53 1.73 9.81
N THR A 249 31.38 0.73 9.57
CA THR A 249 32.23 0.82 8.40
C THR A 249 31.30 0.90 7.19
N LYS A 250 31.74 1.48 6.06
CA LYS A 250 30.87 1.62 4.87
C LYS A 250 30.23 0.30 4.42
N GLU A 251 30.76 -0.85 4.85
CA GLU A 251 30.37 -2.17 4.39
C GLU A 251 29.73 -3.04 5.47
N THR A 252 30.14 -2.96 6.75
CA THR A 252 29.65 -3.84 7.81
C THR A 252 29.10 -3.07 9.01
N VAL A 253 27.91 -3.47 9.47
CA VAL A 253 27.20 -2.94 10.64
C VAL A 253 26.82 -4.08 11.58
N VAL A 254 26.98 -3.89 12.88
CA VAL A 254 26.63 -4.89 13.92
C VAL A 254 25.63 -4.28 14.89
N TYR A 255 24.55 -5.02 15.15
CA TYR A 255 23.52 -4.69 16.13
C TYR A 255 23.50 -5.74 17.22
N THR A 256 23.61 -5.35 18.50
CA THR A 256 23.28 -6.21 19.64
C THR A 256 21.84 -5.98 20.02
N CYS A 257 21.04 -7.03 19.95
CA CYS A 257 19.61 -7.02 20.22
C CYS A 257 19.33 -7.78 21.53
N ALA A 258 18.71 -7.11 22.49
CA ALA A 258 18.29 -7.70 23.76
C ALA A 258 16.77 -7.90 23.76
N ASN A 259 16.31 -9.12 24.07
CA ASN A 259 14.90 -9.43 24.31
C ASN A 259 14.63 -9.39 25.82
N PHE A 260 13.98 -8.33 26.28
CA PHE A 260 13.70 -8.13 27.70
C PHE A 260 12.58 -9.02 28.25
N MET A 261 11.83 -9.72 27.39
CA MET A 261 10.83 -10.70 27.85
C MET A 261 11.45 -12.07 28.12
N SER A 262 12.39 -12.53 27.28
CA SER A 262 13.05 -13.83 27.47
C SER A 262 14.39 -13.73 28.23
N GLY A 263 15.00 -12.55 28.28
CA GLY A 263 16.36 -12.35 28.78
C GLY A 263 17.45 -12.75 27.78
N GLU A 264 17.09 -13.16 26.57
CA GLU A 264 18.04 -13.55 25.53
C GLU A 264 18.66 -12.33 24.85
N THR A 265 19.92 -12.46 24.44
CA THR A 265 20.61 -11.49 23.57
C THR A 265 21.03 -12.20 22.29
N TYR A 266 21.06 -11.46 21.18
CA TYR A 266 21.63 -11.93 19.91
C TYR A 266 22.27 -10.76 19.17
N THR A 267 23.15 -11.07 18.23
CA THR A 267 23.78 -10.09 17.35
C THR A 267 23.31 -10.26 15.92
N LEU A 268 23.08 -9.16 15.21
CA LEU A 268 22.88 -9.13 13.76
C LEU A 268 24.10 -8.47 13.12
N THR A 269 24.82 -9.22 12.30
CA THR A 269 25.94 -8.70 11.51
C THR A 269 25.48 -8.53 10.07
N LEU A 270 25.32 -7.29 9.62
CA LEU A 270 24.95 -6.91 8.27
C LEU A 270 26.21 -6.58 7.47
N ASN A 271 26.45 -7.28 6.37
CA ASN A 271 27.47 -6.92 5.38
C ASN A 271 26.78 -6.44 4.10
N THR A 272 26.80 -5.13 3.88
CA THR A 272 26.14 -4.46 2.74
C THR A 272 26.88 -4.67 1.41
N ALA A 273 28.20 -4.91 1.44
CA ALA A 273 28.99 -5.21 0.24
C ALA A 273 28.73 -6.63 -0.27
N ALA A 274 28.60 -7.61 0.64
CA ALA A 274 28.30 -8.99 0.31
C ALA A 274 26.78 -9.27 0.21
N ALA A 275 25.94 -8.33 0.65
CA ALA A 275 24.51 -8.49 0.83
C ALA A 275 24.14 -9.71 1.70
N THR A 276 24.78 -9.84 2.87
CA THR A 276 24.52 -10.92 3.83
C THR A 276 24.13 -10.40 5.22
N ILE A 277 23.34 -11.18 5.94
CA ILE A 277 23.04 -10.98 7.37
C ILE A 277 23.33 -12.28 8.09
N VAL A 278 24.01 -12.19 9.23
CA VAL A 278 24.23 -13.33 10.13
C VAL A 278 23.66 -13.00 11.49
N LYS A 279 22.83 -13.90 12.02
CA LYS A 279 22.33 -13.85 13.40
C LYS A 279 23.13 -14.82 14.27
N ASN A 280 23.77 -14.31 15.31
CA ASN A 280 24.44 -15.14 16.34
C ASN A 280 23.74 -14.96 17.68
N GLN A 281 23.56 -16.05 18.43
CA GLN A 281 23.06 -16.03 19.81
C GLN A 281 24.21 -15.95 20.80
#